data_AF-A0A2W6B762-F1
#
_entry.id   AF-A0A2W6B762-F1
#
_cell.length_a   1.000
_cell.length_b   1.000
_cell.length_c   1.000
_cell.angle_alpha   90.00
_cell.angle_beta   90.00
_cell.angle_gamma   90.00
#
_symmetry.space_group_name_H-M   'P 1'
#
loop_
_entity.id
_entity.type
_entity.pdbx_description
1 polymer ?
#
loop_
_entity_poly.entity_id
_entity_poly.type
_entity_poly.pdbx_seq_one_letter_code
_entity_poly.pdbx_strand_id
1 'polypeptide(L)' 'MLAYISGTATTTGLEVHAERLDGHYATGLSVSDAEMATLNLTTHGVCPTWNYTLCPRSIGASPVGTPPQKREVIL' A
#
# COMPACT_ATOMS: atom_id res chain seq x y z
N MET A 1 -19.32 4.43 -11.68
CA MET A 1 -18.03 3.69 -11.66
C MET A 1 -17.90 2.81 -10.42
N LEU A 2 -18.00 3.37 -9.19
CA LEU A 2 -17.90 2.58 -7.95
C LEU A 2 -18.85 1.36 -7.90
N ALA A 3 -20.12 1.56 -8.28
CA ALA A 3 -21.12 0.50 -8.32
C ALA A 3 -20.76 -0.70 -9.24
N TYR A 4 -19.96 -0.49 -10.28
CA TYR A 4 -19.50 -1.59 -11.13
C TYR A 4 -18.41 -2.43 -10.45
N ILE A 5 -17.58 -1.81 -9.62
CA ILE A 5 -16.51 -2.51 -8.89
C ILE A 5 -17.12 -3.28 -7.72
N SER A 6 -17.92 -2.61 -6.90
CA SER A 6 -18.55 -3.24 -5.72
C SER A 6 -19.61 -4.28 -6.07
N GLY A 7 -20.21 -4.21 -7.27
CA GLY A 7 -21.17 -5.21 -7.75
C GLY A 7 -20.54 -6.49 -8.29
N THR A 8 -19.21 -6.62 -8.26
CA THR A 8 -18.51 -7.79 -8.80
C THR A 8 -18.45 -8.90 -7.75
N ALA A 9 -18.88 -10.10 -8.12
CA ALA A 9 -18.77 -11.32 -7.32
C ALA A 9 -18.16 -12.46 -8.13
N THR A 10 -17.43 -13.35 -7.47
CA THR A 10 -16.92 -14.58 -8.08
C THR A 10 -17.94 -15.70 -8.01
N THR A 11 -17.88 -16.69 -8.91
CA THR A 11 -18.75 -17.88 -8.87
C THR A 11 -18.62 -18.66 -7.57
N THR A 12 -17.47 -18.57 -6.90
CA THR A 12 -17.19 -19.20 -5.61
C THR A 12 -17.64 -18.36 -4.40
N GLY A 13 -18.29 -17.21 -4.61
CA GLY A 13 -18.94 -16.43 -3.56
C GLY A 13 -18.09 -15.34 -2.89
N LEU A 14 -16.92 -15.00 -3.41
CA LEU A 14 -16.17 -13.81 -2.96
C LEU A 14 -16.81 -12.54 -3.53
N GLU A 15 -16.95 -11.52 -2.68
CA GLU A 15 -17.51 -10.20 -3.02
C GLU A 15 -16.44 -9.10 -2.91
N VAL A 16 -16.58 -8.04 -3.72
CA VAL A 16 -15.66 -6.91 -3.72
C VAL A 16 -16.25 -5.75 -2.90
N HIS A 17 -15.54 -5.34 -1.85
CA HIS A 17 -15.81 -4.08 -1.17
C HIS A 17 -14.99 -2.96 -1.82
N ALA A 18 -15.65 -1.88 -2.22
CA ALA A 18 -14.99 -0.73 -2.83
C ALA A 18 -15.55 0.57 -2.26
N GLU A 19 -14.66 1.47 -1.89
CA GLU A 19 -14.99 2.78 -1.36
C GLU A 19 -14.27 3.86 -2.16
N ARG A 20 -14.88 5.04 -2.22
CA ARG A 20 -14.22 6.22 -2.76
C ARG A 20 -13.47 6.90 -1.63
N LEU A 21 -12.15 6.99 -1.78
CA LEU A 21 -11.30 7.71 -0.86
C LEU A 21 -11.07 9.13 -1.37
N ASP A 22 -11.79 10.08 -0.78
CA ASP A 22 -11.62 11.50 -1.05
C ASP A 22 -10.52 12.06 -0.15
N GLY A 23 -9.28 11.98 -0.62
CA GLY A 23 -8.10 12.45 0.08
C GLY A 23 -7.12 13.13 -0.86
N HIS A 24 -6.39 14.13 -0.36
CA HIS A 24 -5.31 14.75 -1.12
C HIS A 24 -4.01 13.99 -0.88
N TYR A 25 -3.50 13.33 -1.92
CA TYR A 25 -2.22 12.65 -1.90
C TYR A 25 -1.14 13.59 -2.41
N ALA A 26 -0.21 13.94 -1.53
CA ALA A 26 0.94 14.73 -1.92
C ALA A 26 1.74 13.97 -3.00
N THR A 27 1.94 14.62 -4.13
CA THR A 27 2.75 14.12 -5.24
C THR A 27 4.19 14.59 -5.09
N GLY A 28 5.13 13.95 -5.78
CA GLY A 28 6.55 14.30 -5.72
C GLY A 28 7.28 13.85 -4.45
N LEU A 29 6.61 13.11 -3.57
CA LEU A 29 7.29 12.44 -2.45
C LEU A 29 8.22 11.36 -3.02
N SER A 30 9.51 11.48 -2.70
CA SER A 30 10.54 10.52 -3.08
C SER A 30 11.13 9.91 -1.83
N VAL A 31 11.39 8.61 -1.86
CA VAL A 31 12.07 7.86 -0.82
C VAL A 31 13.48 7.57 -1.32
N SER A 32 14.48 7.62 -0.45
CA SER A 32 15.85 7.30 -0.86
C SER A 32 15.99 5.81 -1.18
N ASP A 33 16.96 5.47 -2.04
CA ASP A 33 17.26 4.07 -2.36
C ASP A 33 17.63 3.26 -1.09
N ALA A 34 18.29 3.91 -0.14
CA ALA A 34 18.66 3.30 1.14
C ALA A 34 17.42 2.92 1.96
N GLU A 35 16.41 3.80 2.04
CA GLU A 35 15.16 3.52 2.73
C GLU A 35 14.35 2.43 2.01
N MET A 36 14.29 2.48 0.67
CA MET A 36 13.63 1.46 -0.14
C MET A 36 14.28 0.08 0.05
N ALA A 37 15.61 0.02 0.16
CA ALA A 37 16.34 -1.22 0.41
C ALA A 37 16.06 -1.83 1.80
N THR A 38 15.50 -1.06 2.75
CA THR A 38 15.10 -1.60 4.07
C THR A 38 13.80 -2.40 4.02
N LEU A 39 13.06 -2.36 2.91
CA LEU A 39 11.80 -3.06 2.78
C LEU A 39 12.05 -4.57 2.58
N ASN A 40 11.31 -5.38 3.32
CA ASN A 40 11.32 -6.84 3.15
C ASN A 40 10.45 -7.21 1.94
N LEU A 41 10.96 -6.95 0.73
CA LEU A 41 10.29 -7.19 -0.55
C LEU A 41 10.84 -8.43 -1.25
N THR A 42 9.94 -9.30 -1.70
CA THR A 42 10.25 -10.43 -2.59
C THR A 42 9.53 -10.23 -3.91
N THR A 43 10.29 -10.11 -5.01
CA THR A 43 9.72 -9.95 -6.36
C THR A 43 9.36 -11.29 -6.97
N HIS A 44 8.32 -11.30 -7.83
CA HIS A 44 7.91 -12.49 -8.57
C HIS A 44 8.36 -12.43 -10.03
N GLY A 45 8.49 -13.58 -10.69
CA GLY A 45 9.00 -13.65 -12.07
C GLY A 45 8.13 -12.96 -13.13
N VAL A 46 6.83 -12.78 -12.87
CA VAL A 46 5.90 -12.12 -13.79
C VAL A 46 5.72 -10.68 -13.37
N CYS A 47 6.17 -9.73 -14.20
CA CYS A 47 6.11 -8.29 -13.93
C CYS A 47 6.70 -7.92 -12.54
N PRO A 48 7.98 -8.22 -12.26
CA PRO A 48 8.57 -8.09 -10.92
C PRO A 48 8.44 -6.70 -10.29
N THR A 49 8.40 -5.65 -11.12
CA THR A 49 8.21 -4.26 -10.68
C THR A 49 6.82 -4.03 -10.07
N TRP A 50 5.81 -4.82 -10.46
CA TRP A 50 4.43 -4.66 -10.01
C TRP A 50 3.95 -5.83 -9.14
N ASN A 51 4.56 -6.99 -9.31
CA ASN A 51 4.18 -8.22 -8.62
C ASN A 51 5.26 -8.60 -7.61
N TYR A 52 5.00 -8.26 -6.35
CA TYR A 52 5.90 -8.52 -5.25
C TYR A 52 5.10 -8.79 -3.96
N THR A 53 5.77 -9.44 -3.02
CA THR A 53 5.26 -9.66 -1.66
C THR A 53 6.01 -8.74 -0.71
N LEU A 54 5.27 -7.91 0.03
CA LEU A 54 5.81 -7.06 1.09
C LEU A 54 5.57 -7.74 2.45
N CYS A 55 6.66 -8.07 3.14
CA CYS A 55 6.61 -8.66 4.47
C CYS A 55 6.79 -7.59 5.56
N PRO A 56 6.22 -7.79 6.76
CA PRO A 56 6.46 -6.91 7.90
C PRO A 56 7.95 -6.80 8.22
N ARG A 57 8.38 -5.60 8.64
CA ARG A 57 9.70 -5.40 9.23
C ARG A 57 9.61 -5.72 10.72
N SER A 58 10.60 -6.43 11.26
CA SER A 58 10.74 -6.59 12.71
C SER A 58 10.92 -5.20 13.32
N ILE A 59 10.05 -4.85 14.27
CA ILE A 59 10.05 -3.53 14.90
C ILE A 59 11.33 -3.43 15.76
N GLY A 60 12.35 -2.77 15.22
CA GLY A 60 13.68 -2.78 15.84
C GLY A 60 14.76 -2.03 15.05
N ALA A 61 14.55 -1.81 13.75
CA ALA A 61 15.47 -1.03 12.92
C ALA A 61 14.71 -0.17 11.91
N SER A 62 14.08 0.91 12.36
CA SER A 62 13.86 2.07 11.49
C SER A 62 14.93 3.10 11.84
N PRO A 63 15.80 3.52 10.90
CA PRO A 63 16.55 4.75 11.09
C PRO A 63 15.52 5.89 11.19
N VAL A 64 15.72 6.78 12.16
CA VAL A 64 14.84 7.90 12.42
C VAL A 64 14.77 8.78 11.16
N GLY A 65 13.63 8.72 10.48
CA GLY A 65 13.27 9.54 9.34
C GLY A 65 11.78 9.80 9.49
N THR A 66 11.44 10.92 10.12
CA THR A 66 10.05 11.30 10.39
C THR A 66 9.52 12.12 9.21
N PRO A 67 8.72 11.56 8.29
CA PRO A 67 7.74 12.38 7.58
C PRO A 67 6.63 12.77 8.56
N PRO A 68 6.01 13.96 8.43
CA PRO A 68 4.95 14.39 9.34
C PRO A 68 3.77 13.42 9.26
N GLN A 69 3.65 12.55 10.27
CA GLN A 69 2.47 11.73 10.47
C GLN A 69 1.32 12.63 10.90
N LYS A 70 0.46 13.02 9.94
CA LYS A 70 -0.86 13.57 10.26
C LYS A 70 -1.69 12.43 10.87
N ARG A 71 -1.76 12.40 12.20
CA ARG A 71 -2.73 11.56 12.93
C ARG A 71 -4.12 12.15 12.71
N GLU A 72 -4.85 11.64 11.72
CA GLU A 72 -6.30 11.82 11.72
C GLU A 72 -6.88 10.73 12.62
N VAL A 73 -7.32 11.17 13.81
CA VAL A 73 -8.16 10.40 14.72
C VAL A 73 -9.51 10.26 14.05
N ILE A 74 -9.87 9.03 13.69
CA ILE A 74 -11.22 8.69 13.25
C ILE A 74 -12.05 8.48 14.51
N LEU A 75 -13.00 9.39 14.77
CA LEU A 75 -14.20 9.14 15.56
C LEU A 75 -15.36 8.85 14.59
#